data_AF-A0A151EWM0-F1
#
_entry.id   AF-A0A151EWM0-F1
#
_cell.length_a   1.000
_cell.length_b   1.000
_cell.length_c   1.000
_cell.angle_alpha   90.00
_cell.angle_beta   90.00
_cell.angle_gamma   90.00
#
_symmetry.space_group_name_H-M   'P 1'
#
loop_
_entity.id
_entity.type
_entity.pdbx_description
1 polymer ?
#
loop_
_entity_poly.entity_id
_entity_poly.type
_entity_poly.pdbx_seq_one_letter_code
_entity_poly.pdbx_strand_id
1 'polypeptide(L)'
;MDDEKKARLEIAKNIFEEVLKANLHQSEKAARLLIPIAFLTGAATFLFNFFLESNISATWKGINFIPVLFLVYLFCTIGGTISIIETIGPSFEIKGWPRDGREKGEKGEKGEKGEKGEKGEKGEKGEKRSEDPESLLFFKFILKKEANEWMNIFLKEETRKLEGYLETDKLRDKLIHDYVVESYQLAKKTHGKVKKNLAAHLLFYVSFCSLLLMAYSGIVSYLNLWNWTAKFLIILILAAFGYLSLEIGRKYFK
;
A
#
# COMPACT_ATOMS: atom_id res chain seq x y z
N MET A 1 15.25 -20.93 31.83
CA MET A 1 15.98 -20.09 30.84
C MET A 1 15.70 -20.53 29.40
N ASP A 2 15.44 -21.82 29.13
CA ASP A 2 15.05 -22.28 27.77
C ASP A 2 13.62 -21.89 27.35
N ASP A 3 12.66 -21.86 28.29
CA ASP A 3 11.27 -21.56 27.97
C ASP A 3 11.07 -20.12 27.48
N GLU A 4 11.82 -19.17 28.03
CA GLU A 4 11.76 -17.76 27.63
C GLU A 4 12.32 -17.54 26.21
N LYS A 5 13.41 -18.25 25.86
CA LYS A 5 13.98 -18.20 24.50
C LYS A 5 13.02 -18.82 23.49
N LYS A 6 12.36 -19.91 23.86
CA LYS A 6 11.35 -20.57 23.02
C LYS A 6 10.12 -19.68 22.80
N ALA A 7 9.63 -19.01 23.85
CA ALA A 7 8.54 -18.05 23.75
C ALA A 7 8.88 -16.86 22.83
N ARG A 8 10.09 -16.30 22.94
CA ARG A 8 10.56 -15.21 22.06
C ARG A 8 10.70 -15.64 20.61
N LEU A 9 11.21 -16.85 20.37
CA LEU A 9 11.32 -17.42 19.03
C LEU A 9 9.94 -17.64 18.39
N GLU A 10 8.96 -18.09 19.17
CA GLU A 10 7.59 -18.32 18.71
C GLU A 10 6.87 -17.01 18.39
N ILE A 11 7.07 -15.97 19.20
CA ILE A 11 6.58 -14.61 18.90
C ILE A 11 7.20 -14.09 17.60
N ALA A 12 8.53 -14.22 17.43
CA ALA A 12 9.21 -13.78 16.21
C ALA A 12 8.72 -14.53 14.96
N LYS A 13 8.49 -15.85 15.09
CA LYS A 13 7.96 -16.69 14.01
C LYS A 13 6.53 -16.29 13.65
N ASN A 14 5.67 -16.03 14.64
CA ASN A 14 4.30 -15.59 14.42
C ASN A 14 4.26 -14.22 13.72
N ILE A 15 5.08 -13.26 14.17
CA ILE A 15 5.21 -11.95 13.51
C ILE A 15 5.67 -12.13 12.06
N PHE A 16 6.67 -12.98 11.81
CA PHE A 16 7.16 -13.23 10.45
C PHE A 16 6.09 -13.90 9.56
N GLU A 17 5.38 -14.89 10.08
CA GLU A 17 4.29 -15.55 9.36
C GLU A 17 3.12 -14.60 9.07
N GLU A 18 2.77 -13.70 9.98
CA GLU A 18 1.76 -12.66 9.74
C GLU A 18 2.20 -11.69 8.64
N VAL A 19 3.45 -11.24 8.66
CA VAL A 19 4.01 -10.38 7.59
C VAL A 19 4.03 -11.14 6.25
N LEU A 20 4.36 -12.43 6.26
CA LEU A 20 4.35 -13.28 5.07
C LEU A 20 2.92 -13.46 4.51
N LYS A 21 1.95 -13.74 5.38
CA LYS A 21 0.53 -13.84 5.01
C LYS A 21 -0.01 -12.51 4.48
N ALA A 22 0.37 -11.39 5.09
CA ALA A 22 0.01 -10.06 4.62
C ALA A 22 0.56 -9.78 3.21
N ASN A 23 1.77 -10.26 2.89
CA ASN A 23 2.36 -10.17 1.55
C ASN A 23 1.68 -11.11 0.54
N LEU A 24 1.34 -12.35 0.91
CA LEU A 24 0.63 -13.28 0.03
C LEU A 24 -0.71 -12.71 -0.45
N HIS A 25 -1.39 -11.95 0.41
CA HIS A 25 -2.66 -11.31 0.05
C HIS A 25 -2.50 -10.05 -0.84
N GLN A 26 -1.26 -9.55 -1.05
CA GLN A 26 -1.05 -8.37 -1.91
C GLN A 26 -1.24 -8.68 -3.39
N SER A 27 -0.88 -9.87 -3.88
CA SER A 27 -1.09 -10.26 -5.28
C SER A 27 -2.58 -10.39 -5.60
N GLU A 28 -3.36 -10.94 -4.67
CA GLU A 28 -4.82 -11.03 -4.78
C GLU A 28 -5.45 -9.63 -4.79
N LYS A 29 -4.99 -8.72 -3.91
CA LYS A 29 -5.39 -7.30 -3.93
C LYS A 29 -5.04 -6.62 -5.27
N ALA A 30 -3.87 -6.91 -5.83
CA ALA A 30 -3.45 -6.39 -7.14
C ALA A 30 -4.43 -6.80 -8.23
N ALA A 31 -4.76 -8.10 -8.28
CA ALA A 31 -5.69 -8.65 -9.27
C ALA A 31 -7.08 -8.02 -9.15
N ARG A 32 -7.59 -7.84 -7.92
CA ARG A 32 -8.87 -7.18 -7.67
C ARG A 32 -8.92 -5.73 -8.17
N LEU A 33 -7.78 -5.03 -8.25
CA LEU A 33 -7.70 -3.67 -8.78
C LEU A 33 -7.48 -3.65 -10.30
N LEU A 34 -6.62 -4.53 -10.83
CA LEU A 34 -6.27 -4.56 -12.26
C LEU A 34 -7.42 -5.02 -13.15
N ILE A 35 -8.26 -5.95 -12.68
CA ILE A 35 -9.40 -6.46 -13.46
C ILE A 35 -10.41 -5.33 -13.81
N PRO A 36 -10.91 -4.54 -12.85
CA PRO A 36 -11.76 -3.38 -13.17
C PRO A 36 -11.10 -2.36 -14.10
N ILE A 37 -9.79 -2.11 -13.94
CA ILE A 37 -9.06 -1.16 -14.79
C ILE A 37 -9.01 -1.65 -16.24
N ALA A 38 -8.75 -2.94 -16.45
CA ALA A 38 -8.76 -3.53 -17.78
C ALA A 38 -10.15 -3.43 -18.43
N PHE A 39 -11.21 -3.72 -17.67
CA PHE A 39 -12.60 -3.59 -18.13
C PHE A 39 -12.93 -2.13 -18.50
N LEU A 40 -12.61 -1.18 -17.63
CA LEU A 40 -12.80 0.26 -17.88
C LEU A 40 -12.04 0.73 -19.12
N THR A 41 -10.85 0.20 -19.37
CA THR A 41 -10.03 0.54 -20.54
C THR A 41 -10.65 0.00 -21.82
N GLY A 42 -11.20 -1.22 -21.79
CA GLY A 42 -12.01 -1.75 -22.88
C GLY A 42 -13.23 -0.87 -23.18
N ALA A 43 -13.98 -0.47 -22.13
CA ALA A 43 -15.14 0.39 -22.27
C ALA A 43 -14.79 1.80 -22.82
N ALA A 44 -13.70 2.40 -22.34
CA ALA A 44 -13.21 3.68 -22.83
C ALA A 44 -12.83 3.62 -24.31
N THR A 45 -12.12 2.56 -24.72
CA THR A 45 -11.72 2.33 -26.12
C THR A 45 -12.94 2.12 -27.01
N PHE A 46 -13.90 1.32 -26.57
CA PHE A 46 -15.16 1.09 -27.29
C PHE A 46 -15.95 2.39 -27.48
N LEU A 47 -16.14 3.18 -26.41
CA LEU A 47 -16.84 4.47 -26.47
C LEU A 47 -16.12 5.45 -27.41
N PHE A 48 -14.80 5.53 -27.32
CA PHE A 48 -14.02 6.39 -28.19
C PHE A 48 -14.17 6.00 -29.67
N ASN A 49 -14.08 4.71 -29.98
CA ASN A 49 -14.27 4.21 -31.34
C ASN A 49 -15.70 4.48 -31.85
N PHE A 50 -16.72 4.25 -31.02
CA PHE A 50 -18.10 4.55 -31.34
C PHE A 50 -18.31 6.03 -31.70
N PHE A 51 -17.67 6.96 -30.97
CA PHE A 51 -17.75 8.39 -31.28
C PHE A 51 -17.05 8.76 -32.60
N LEU A 52 -15.93 8.11 -32.92
CA LEU A 52 -15.25 8.28 -34.20
C LEU A 52 -16.10 7.79 -35.38
N GLU A 53 -16.64 6.58 -35.29
CA GLU A 53 -17.49 5.99 -36.35
C GLU A 53 -18.78 6.78 -36.58
N SER A 54 -19.35 7.34 -35.51
CA SER A 54 -20.57 8.14 -35.57
C SER A 54 -20.34 9.60 -36.02
N ASN A 55 -19.10 10.00 -36.31
CA ASN A 55 -18.70 11.39 -36.60
C ASN A 55 -19.16 12.39 -35.52
N ILE A 56 -19.23 11.96 -34.26
CA ILE A 56 -19.64 12.81 -33.15
C ILE A 56 -18.45 13.70 -32.77
N SER A 57 -18.62 15.02 -32.87
CA SER A 57 -17.57 15.98 -32.55
C SER A 57 -18.04 17.00 -31.52
N ALA A 58 -17.46 16.95 -30.33
CA ALA A 58 -17.67 17.95 -29.28
C ALA A 58 -16.62 19.06 -29.42
N THR A 59 -16.87 20.00 -30.33
CA THR A 59 -15.94 21.11 -30.60
C THR A 59 -16.22 22.33 -29.71
N TRP A 60 -15.16 22.89 -29.13
CA TRP A 60 -15.21 24.19 -28.47
C TRP A 60 -13.97 24.99 -28.84
N LYS A 61 -14.20 26.21 -29.37
CA LYS A 61 -13.13 27.06 -29.91
C LYS A 61 -12.21 26.32 -30.91
N GLY A 62 -12.77 25.40 -31.69
CA GLY A 62 -12.05 24.61 -32.69
C GLY A 62 -11.32 23.36 -32.15
N ILE A 63 -11.35 23.09 -30.84
CA ILE A 63 -10.72 21.90 -30.24
C ILE A 63 -11.79 20.84 -29.99
N ASN A 64 -11.54 19.61 -30.43
CA ASN A 64 -12.38 18.45 -30.15
C ASN A 64 -12.06 17.87 -28.76
N PHE A 65 -13.03 17.90 -27.85
CA PHE A 65 -12.82 17.47 -26.46
C PHE A 65 -12.73 15.95 -26.28
N ILE A 66 -13.43 15.17 -27.11
CA ILE A 66 -13.47 13.71 -27.00
C ILE A 66 -12.05 13.09 -27.04
N PRO A 67 -11.19 13.35 -28.05
CA PRO A 67 -9.83 12.81 -28.07
C PRO A 67 -8.96 13.35 -26.94
N VAL A 68 -9.16 14.60 -26.50
CA VAL A 68 -8.42 15.16 -25.36
C VAL A 68 -8.76 14.43 -24.07
N LEU A 69 -10.04 14.19 -23.80
CA LEU A 69 -10.50 13.44 -22.62
C LEU A 69 -10.03 11.98 -22.66
N PHE A 70 -10.01 11.36 -23.84
CA PHE A 70 -9.48 10.02 -24.01
C PHE A 70 -7.96 9.95 -23.73
N LEU A 71 -7.18 10.93 -24.20
CA LEU A 71 -5.74 11.01 -23.90
C LEU A 71 -5.47 11.22 -22.41
N VAL A 72 -6.25 12.08 -21.75
CA VAL A 72 -6.17 12.28 -20.29
C VAL A 72 -6.48 10.98 -19.56
N TYR A 73 -7.53 10.25 -19.99
CA TYR A 73 -7.87 8.93 -19.45
C TYR A 73 -6.71 7.94 -19.57
N LEU A 74 -6.09 7.83 -20.75
CA LEU A 74 -4.95 6.92 -20.98
C LEU A 74 -3.74 7.29 -20.12
N PHE A 75 -3.38 8.57 -20.07
CA PHE A 75 -2.22 9.01 -19.29
C PHE A 75 -2.43 8.73 -17.79
N CYS A 76 -3.60 9.05 -17.26
CA CYS A 76 -3.93 8.82 -15.86
C CYS A 76 -4.05 7.32 -15.52
N THR A 77 -4.65 6.49 -16.38
CA THR A 77 -4.74 5.04 -16.15
C THR A 77 -3.37 4.37 -16.18
N ILE A 78 -2.52 4.71 -17.15
CA ILE A 78 -1.16 4.16 -17.25
C ILE A 78 -0.33 4.60 -16.04
N GLY A 79 -0.32 5.90 -15.72
CA GLY A 79 0.41 6.42 -14.56
C GLY A 79 -0.09 5.83 -13.23
N GLY A 80 -1.40 5.67 -13.07
CA GLY A 80 -2.00 5.02 -11.90
C GLY A 80 -1.61 3.55 -11.79
N THR A 81 -1.61 2.82 -12.92
CA THR A 81 -1.26 1.39 -12.95
C THR A 81 0.21 1.17 -12.61
N ILE A 82 1.11 1.96 -13.20
CA ILE A 82 2.54 1.94 -12.85
C ILE A 82 2.72 2.22 -11.36
N SER A 83 2.03 3.23 -10.82
CA SER A 83 2.12 3.60 -9.40
C SER A 83 1.64 2.46 -8.48
N ILE A 84 0.56 1.75 -8.82
CA ILE A 84 0.11 0.57 -8.08
C ILE A 84 1.15 -0.55 -8.17
N ILE A 85 1.65 -0.85 -9.36
CA ILE A 85 2.64 -1.92 -9.55
C ILE A 85 3.89 -1.63 -8.72
N GLU A 86 4.36 -0.39 -8.67
CA GLU A 86 5.48 0.01 -7.81
C GLU A 86 5.20 -0.17 -6.31
N THR A 87 3.95 -0.01 -5.87
CA THR A 87 3.60 -0.21 -4.45
C THR A 87 3.55 -1.68 -4.05
N ILE A 88 3.08 -2.53 -4.97
CA ILE A 88 2.93 -3.98 -4.77
C ILE A 88 4.25 -4.70 -5.01
N GLY A 89 5.09 -4.16 -5.90
CA GLY A 89 6.41 -4.69 -6.20
C GLY A 89 7.26 -4.87 -4.94
N PRO A 90 7.92 -6.03 -4.78
CA PRO A 90 8.92 -6.16 -3.76
C PRO A 90 10.14 -5.31 -4.16
N SER A 91 10.25 -4.12 -3.59
CA SER A 91 11.49 -3.35 -3.65
C SER A 91 12.53 -4.09 -2.79
N PHE A 92 13.20 -5.09 -3.35
CA PHE A 92 14.39 -5.72 -2.77
C PHE A 92 15.66 -5.09 -3.33
N GLU A 93 15.75 -3.76 -3.33
CA GLU A 93 17.06 -3.13 -3.31
C GLU A 93 17.49 -2.97 -1.85
N ILE A 94 17.98 -4.05 -1.26
CA ILE A 94 18.79 -3.94 -0.04
C ILE A 94 20.18 -3.49 -0.48
N LYS A 95 20.31 -2.21 -0.82
CA LYS A 95 21.61 -1.61 -1.09
C LYS A 95 22.27 -1.31 0.26
N GLY A 96 23.09 -2.24 0.75
CA GLY A 96 23.95 -2.01 1.91
C GLY A 96 23.82 -2.96 3.11
N TRP A 97 23.24 -4.16 2.97
CA TRP A 97 23.52 -5.19 3.99
C TRP A 97 24.99 -5.61 3.85
N PRO A 98 25.84 -5.46 4.88
CA PRO A 98 27.16 -6.07 4.88
C PRO A 98 26.93 -7.58 4.80
N ARG A 99 27.38 -8.23 3.71
CA ARG A 99 27.64 -9.67 3.76
C ARG A 99 28.91 -9.86 4.57
N ASP A 100 28.85 -9.58 5.86
CA ASP A 100 29.95 -9.92 6.75
C ASP A 100 29.90 -11.43 6.98
N GLY A 101 30.86 -12.11 6.33
CA GLY A 101 31.50 -13.31 6.86
C GLY A 101 30.60 -14.50 7.17
N ARG A 102 30.02 -15.15 6.16
CA ARG A 102 29.85 -16.61 6.25
C ARG A 102 31.14 -17.27 5.79
N GLU A 103 32.09 -17.38 6.72
CA GLU A 103 32.98 -18.54 6.73
C GLU A 103 32.11 -19.81 6.71
N LYS A 104 32.53 -20.79 5.93
CA LYS A 104 31.93 -22.12 5.84
C LYS A 104 31.81 -22.73 7.24
N GLY A 105 30.63 -22.65 7.84
CA GLY A 105 30.25 -23.53 8.94
C GLY A 105 30.05 -24.94 8.41
N GLU A 106 30.84 -25.89 8.91
CA GLU A 106 30.75 -27.30 8.58
C GLU A 106 29.36 -27.87 8.85
N LYS A 107 29.03 -28.87 8.04
CA LYS A 107 27.73 -29.54 7.97
C LYS A 107 27.50 -30.34 9.25
N GLY A 108 26.68 -29.80 10.17
CA GLY A 108 26.22 -30.51 11.35
C GLY A 108 25.37 -31.73 10.97
N GLU A 109 25.72 -32.88 11.57
CA GLU A 109 25.10 -34.18 11.34
C GLU A 109 23.63 -34.25 11.77
N LYS A 110 22.92 -35.16 11.12
CA LYS A 110 21.48 -35.38 11.17
C LYS A 110 21.11 -36.09 12.47
N GLY A 111 20.45 -35.37 13.39
CA GLY A 111 19.85 -35.95 14.60
C GLY A 111 18.56 -36.71 14.30
N GLU A 112 18.45 -37.91 14.86
CA GLU A 112 17.36 -38.87 14.68
C GLU A 112 16.07 -38.51 15.44
N LYS A 113 15.03 -39.24 15.00
CA LYS A 113 13.61 -39.25 15.36
C LYS A 113 13.33 -39.27 16.88
N GLY A 114 12.36 -38.46 17.31
CA GLY A 114 11.70 -38.55 18.61
C GLY A 114 10.18 -38.63 18.46
N GLU A 115 9.56 -39.54 19.20
CA GLU A 115 8.17 -40.00 19.06
C GLU A 115 7.10 -39.11 19.70
N LYS A 116 5.87 -39.48 19.35
CA LYS A 116 4.53 -38.94 19.60
C LYS A 116 4.21 -38.76 21.10
N GLY A 117 3.64 -37.61 21.47
CA GLY A 117 2.97 -37.36 22.75
C GLY A 117 1.54 -36.86 22.53
N GLU A 118 0.60 -37.37 23.34
CA GLU A 118 -0.85 -37.28 23.16
C GLU A 118 -1.51 -35.99 23.71
N LYS A 119 -2.65 -35.66 23.06
CA LYS A 119 -3.84 -34.90 23.49
C LYS A 119 -3.77 -34.12 24.83
N GLY A 120 -3.88 -32.79 24.71
CA GLY A 120 -4.34 -31.88 25.75
C GLY A 120 -5.62 -31.15 25.32
N GLU A 121 -6.51 -30.92 26.27
CA GLU A 121 -7.93 -30.59 26.09
C GLU A 121 -8.25 -29.14 25.65
N LYS A 122 -9.52 -29.00 25.28
CA LYS A 122 -10.27 -27.88 24.70
C LYS A 122 -10.16 -26.61 25.56
N GLY A 123 -9.57 -25.54 25.00
CA GLY A 123 -9.66 -24.17 25.52
C GLY A 123 -10.86 -23.42 24.94
N GLU A 124 -11.55 -22.67 25.80
CA GLU A 124 -12.84 -22.03 25.58
C GLU A 124 -12.85 -20.86 24.57
N LYS A 125 -14.06 -20.56 24.08
CA LYS A 125 -14.41 -19.43 23.21
C LYS A 125 -13.90 -18.09 23.78
N GLY A 126 -12.92 -17.49 23.11
CA GLY A 126 -12.64 -16.06 23.21
C GLY A 126 -13.58 -15.24 22.33
N GLU A 127 -14.26 -14.27 22.93
CA GLU A 127 -15.22 -13.34 22.34
C GLU A 127 -14.72 -12.59 21.11
N LYS A 128 -15.69 -12.28 20.22
CA LYS A 128 -15.55 -11.33 19.12
C LYS A 128 -15.08 -9.96 19.65
N ARG A 129 -13.92 -9.49 19.19
CA ARG A 129 -13.70 -8.06 18.93
C ARG A 129 -13.45 -7.89 17.44
N SER A 130 -14.50 -7.47 16.76
CA SER A 130 -14.43 -6.84 15.44
C SER A 130 -13.94 -5.41 15.63
N GLU A 131 -12.66 -5.18 15.43
CA GLU A 131 -12.08 -3.88 15.11
C GLU A 131 -10.75 -4.21 14.42
N ASP A 132 -10.65 -3.88 13.13
CA ASP A 132 -9.42 -4.02 12.36
C ASP A 132 -8.26 -3.37 13.13
N PRO A 133 -7.05 -3.97 13.17
CA PRO A 133 -5.96 -3.39 13.94
C PRO A 133 -5.55 -2.04 13.33
N GLU A 134 -5.70 -0.97 14.11
CA GLU A 134 -5.21 0.39 13.86
C GLU A 134 -3.65 0.48 13.83
N SER A 135 -2.99 -0.40 13.09
CA SER A 135 -1.52 -0.48 12.97
C SER A 135 -0.89 0.71 12.23
N LEU A 136 -1.69 1.52 11.51
CA LEU A 136 -1.23 2.71 10.79
C LEU A 136 -0.77 3.84 11.71
N LEU A 137 -1.34 3.93 12.92
CA LEU A 137 -0.96 4.95 13.90
C LEU A 137 0.45 4.69 14.45
N PHE A 138 0.80 3.42 14.67
CA PHE A 138 2.13 3.01 15.15
C PHE A 138 3.25 3.57 14.25
N PHE A 139 3.13 3.41 12.93
CA PHE A 139 4.12 3.90 11.97
C PHE A 139 4.18 5.43 11.89
N LYS A 140 3.04 6.12 12.05
CA LYS A 140 2.97 7.59 12.05
C LYS A 140 3.72 8.18 13.26
N PHE A 141 3.67 7.51 14.41
CA PHE A 141 4.43 7.91 15.61
C PHE A 141 5.92 7.55 15.51
N ILE A 142 6.27 6.42 14.88
CA ILE A 142 7.67 6.05 14.60
C ILE A 142 8.36 7.10 13.74
N LEU A 143 7.70 7.59 12.70
CA LEU A 143 8.28 8.54 11.76
C LEU A 143 8.35 9.98 12.27
N LYS A 144 7.65 10.30 13.36
CA LYS A 144 7.65 11.64 13.97
C LYS A 144 8.86 11.91 14.86
N LYS A 145 9.55 10.86 15.32
CA LYS A 145 10.70 10.95 16.22
C LYS A 145 11.95 10.44 15.52
N GLU A 146 13.10 10.98 15.86
CA GLU A 146 14.36 10.44 15.36
C GLU A 146 14.56 9.02 15.91
N ALA A 147 15.20 8.14 15.13
CA ALA A 147 15.42 6.74 15.52
C ALA A 147 16.09 6.64 16.92
N ASN A 148 16.99 7.58 17.23
CA ASN A 148 17.68 7.69 18.51
C ASN A 148 16.73 8.00 19.69
N GLU A 149 15.70 8.82 19.48
CA GLU A 149 14.69 9.10 20.52
C GLU A 149 13.79 7.89 20.77
N TRP A 150 13.44 7.14 19.73
CA TRP A 150 12.69 5.89 19.87
C TRP A 150 13.48 4.81 20.61
N MET A 151 14.78 4.74 20.33
CA MET A 151 15.70 3.82 21.00
C MET A 151 15.78 4.13 22.51
N ASN A 152 15.84 5.41 22.88
CA ASN A 152 15.85 5.83 24.28
C ASN A 152 14.55 5.49 25.03
N ILE A 153 13.41 5.31 24.36
CA ILE A 153 12.15 4.89 24.98
C ILE A 153 12.21 3.41 25.38
N PHE A 154 12.76 2.55 24.52
CA PHE A 154 12.92 1.13 24.82
C PHE A 154 14.08 0.83 25.79
N LEU A 155 15.06 1.73 25.87
CA LEU A 155 16.21 1.58 26.77
C LEU A 155 16.01 2.20 28.16
N LYS A 156 14.95 3.01 28.38
CA LYS A 156 14.69 3.64 29.68
C LYS A 156 13.80 2.78 30.60
N GLU A 157 14.16 2.81 31.87
CA GLU A 157 13.49 2.22 33.05
C GLU A 157 13.55 0.68 33.21
N GLU A 158 13.26 -0.13 32.19
CA GLU A 158 13.06 -1.59 32.40
C GLU A 158 14.37 -2.41 32.43
N THR A 159 15.44 -1.89 31.84
CA THR A 159 16.79 -2.48 31.83
C THR A 159 17.51 -2.37 33.17
N ARG A 160 17.15 -1.39 34.01
CA ARG A 160 17.84 -1.11 35.28
C ARG A 160 17.60 -2.17 36.36
N LYS A 161 16.58 -3.03 36.21
CA LYS A 161 16.30 -4.13 37.15
C LYS A 161 16.99 -5.45 36.80
N LEU A 162 17.68 -5.54 35.64
CA LEU A 162 18.30 -6.77 35.15
C LEU A 162 19.85 -6.74 35.21
N GLU A 163 20.42 -5.90 36.08
CA GLU A 163 21.85 -5.57 36.18
C GLU A 163 22.77 -6.70 36.70
N GLY A 164 22.28 -7.96 36.73
CA GLY A 164 22.97 -9.11 37.34
C GLY A 164 23.58 -10.14 36.38
N TYR A 165 23.46 -10.01 35.05
CA TYR A 165 23.91 -11.03 34.08
C TYR A 165 24.77 -10.44 32.97
N LEU A 166 26.03 -10.12 33.32
CA LEU A 166 27.04 -9.56 32.42
C LEU A 166 27.78 -10.65 31.61
N GLU A 167 27.34 -10.81 30.37
CA GLU A 167 28.11 -11.14 29.14
C GLU A 167 27.17 -11.08 27.92
N THR A 168 25.86 -11.20 28.18
CA THR A 168 24.75 -11.10 27.22
C THR A 168 24.29 -9.67 26.90
N ASP A 169 24.75 -8.65 27.62
CA ASP A 169 24.22 -7.28 27.50
C ASP A 169 24.59 -6.60 26.19
N LYS A 170 25.85 -6.71 25.73
CA LYS A 170 26.25 -6.18 24.41
C LYS A 170 25.49 -6.84 23.26
N LEU A 171 25.20 -8.14 23.38
CA LEU A 171 24.45 -8.88 22.37
C LEU A 171 22.97 -8.48 22.38
N ARG A 172 22.41 -8.25 23.56
CA ARG A 172 21.03 -7.80 23.75
C ARG A 172 20.84 -6.37 23.24
N ASP A 173 21.75 -5.47 23.55
CA ASP A 173 21.73 -4.08 23.06
C ASP A 173 21.85 -4.03 21.54
N LYS A 174 22.72 -4.86 20.96
CA LYS A 174 22.84 -5.02 19.50
C LYS A 174 21.55 -5.56 18.88
N LEU A 175 20.93 -6.57 19.49
CA LEU A 175 19.66 -7.14 18.99
C LEU A 175 18.51 -6.11 19.05
N ILE A 176 18.42 -5.35 20.14
CA ILE A 176 17.43 -4.28 20.29
C ILE A 176 17.67 -3.17 19.26
N HIS A 177 18.93 -2.75 19.10
CA HIS A 177 19.31 -1.77 18.09
C HIS A 177 18.92 -2.24 16.68
N ASP A 178 19.31 -3.44 16.29
CA ASP A 178 19.04 -3.99 14.96
C ASP A 178 17.52 -4.11 14.72
N TYR A 179 16.76 -4.56 15.71
CA TYR A 179 15.30 -4.63 15.64
C TYR A 179 14.65 -3.24 15.49
N VAL A 180 15.11 -2.23 16.23
CA VAL A 180 14.60 -0.85 16.13
C VAL A 180 14.92 -0.24 14.77
N VAL A 181 16.14 -0.43 14.27
CA VAL A 181 16.55 0.06 12.94
C VAL A 181 15.75 -0.62 11.83
N GLU A 182 15.59 -1.94 11.89
CA GLU A 182 14.77 -2.68 10.92
C GLU A 182 13.31 -2.23 10.95
N SER A 183 12.73 -2.05 12.14
CA SER A 183 11.37 -1.55 12.33
C SER A 183 11.19 -0.14 11.77
N TYR A 184 12.15 0.76 12.00
CA TYR A 184 12.15 2.11 11.44
C TYR A 184 12.26 2.11 9.91
N GLN A 185 13.14 1.28 9.34
CA GLN A 185 13.28 1.15 7.89
C GLN A 185 11.99 0.61 7.26
N LEU A 186 11.37 -0.40 7.90
CA LEU A 186 10.08 -0.94 7.48
C LEU A 186 8.97 0.12 7.55
N ALA A 187 8.93 0.92 8.62
CA ALA A 187 8.01 2.03 8.77
C ALA A 187 8.17 3.07 7.66
N LYS A 188 9.41 3.52 7.41
CA LYS A 188 9.74 4.50 6.37
C LYS A 188 9.36 4.01 4.98
N LYS A 189 9.62 2.73 4.69
CA LYS A 189 9.25 2.09 3.43
C LYS A 189 7.73 1.98 3.27
N THR A 190 7.03 1.56 4.32
CA THR A 190 5.57 1.48 4.33
C THR A 190 4.95 2.84 4.10
N HIS A 191 5.47 3.90 4.72
CA HIS A 191 5.00 5.27 4.50
C HIS A 191 5.18 5.73 3.05
N GLY A 192 6.33 5.45 2.44
CA GLY A 192 6.56 5.73 1.02
C GLY A 192 5.55 4.99 0.12
N LYS A 193 5.25 3.72 0.42
CA LYS A 193 4.23 2.94 -0.29
C LYS A 193 2.83 3.52 -0.14
N VAL A 194 2.44 3.93 1.06
CA VAL A 194 1.13 4.55 1.33
C VAL A 194 0.96 5.83 0.50
N LYS A 195 1.99 6.68 0.44
CA LYS A 195 1.95 7.92 -0.35
C LYS A 195 1.79 7.66 -1.86
N LYS A 196 2.54 6.68 -2.39
CA LYS A 196 2.41 6.27 -3.81
C LYS A 196 1.05 5.65 -4.10
N ASN A 197 0.51 4.83 -3.19
CA ASN A 197 -0.80 4.21 -3.35
C ASN A 197 -1.91 5.28 -3.39
N LEU A 198 -1.82 6.28 -2.51
CA LEU A 198 -2.73 7.41 -2.54
C LEU A 198 -2.66 8.20 -3.86
N ALA A 199 -1.45 8.49 -4.35
CA ALA A 199 -1.27 9.16 -5.64
C ALA A 199 -1.88 8.35 -6.79
N ALA A 200 -1.73 7.01 -6.76
CA ALA A 200 -2.34 6.13 -7.74
C ALA A 200 -3.88 6.20 -7.69
N HIS A 201 -4.48 6.16 -6.50
CA HIS A 201 -5.93 6.32 -6.33
C HIS A 201 -6.44 7.65 -6.90
N LEU A 202 -5.69 8.74 -6.69
CA LEU A 202 -6.04 10.04 -7.27
C LEU A 202 -5.97 10.03 -8.80
N LEU A 203 -4.97 9.39 -9.39
CA LEU A 203 -4.89 9.23 -10.85
C LEU A 203 -6.04 8.40 -11.42
N PHE A 204 -6.44 7.30 -10.76
CA PHE A 204 -7.59 6.52 -11.19
C PHE A 204 -8.90 7.29 -11.06
N TYR A 205 -9.03 8.11 -10.03
CA TYR A 205 -10.19 8.99 -9.86
C TYR A 205 -10.30 10.00 -11.01
N VAL A 206 -9.20 10.66 -11.37
CA VAL A 206 -9.15 11.58 -12.53
C VAL A 206 -9.49 10.85 -13.83
N SER A 207 -8.92 9.66 -14.03
CA SER A 207 -9.24 8.80 -15.17
C SER A 207 -10.74 8.50 -15.27
N PHE A 208 -11.35 8.01 -14.19
CA PHE A 208 -12.77 7.66 -14.16
C PHE A 208 -13.66 8.87 -14.48
N CYS A 209 -13.34 10.04 -13.93
CA CYS A 209 -14.08 11.26 -14.25
C CYS A 209 -13.88 11.71 -15.71
N SER A 210 -12.68 11.56 -16.27
CA SER A 210 -12.44 11.82 -17.70
C SER A 210 -13.31 10.93 -18.60
N LEU A 211 -13.43 9.64 -18.25
CA LEU A 211 -14.30 8.70 -18.95
C LEU A 211 -15.79 9.10 -18.89
N LEU A 212 -16.28 9.50 -17.71
CA LEU A 212 -17.66 9.98 -17.55
C LEU A 212 -17.93 11.26 -18.34
N LEU A 213 -16.99 12.20 -18.32
CA LEU A 213 -17.09 13.43 -19.10
C LEU A 213 -17.06 13.15 -20.60
N MET A 214 -16.24 12.20 -21.04
CA MET A 214 -16.20 11.77 -22.45
C MET A 214 -17.55 11.19 -22.85
N ALA A 215 -18.09 10.25 -22.07
CA ALA A 215 -19.42 9.66 -22.33
C ALA A 215 -20.53 10.72 -22.36
N TYR A 216 -20.54 11.63 -21.38
CA TYR A 216 -21.50 12.72 -21.31
C TYR A 216 -21.41 13.64 -22.54
N SER A 217 -20.19 14.07 -22.90
CA SER A 217 -19.98 14.94 -24.06
C SER A 217 -20.43 14.29 -25.37
N GLY A 218 -20.19 12.99 -25.52
CA GLY A 218 -20.65 12.21 -26.66
C GLY A 218 -22.17 12.12 -26.73
N ILE A 219 -22.85 11.85 -25.60
CA ILE A 219 -24.32 11.79 -25.54
C ILE A 219 -24.95 13.15 -25.86
N VAL A 220 -24.46 14.23 -25.25
CA VAL A 220 -24.99 15.58 -25.51
C VAL A 220 -24.82 15.96 -26.98
N SER A 221 -23.65 15.63 -27.56
CA SER A 221 -23.39 15.88 -28.97
C SER A 221 -24.25 15.01 -29.89
N TYR A 222 -24.49 13.74 -29.54
CA TYR A 222 -25.35 12.83 -30.31
C TYR A 222 -26.81 13.28 -30.33
N LEU A 223 -27.34 13.73 -29.18
CA LEU A 223 -28.72 14.22 -29.07
C LEU A 223 -28.89 15.66 -29.56
N ASN A 224 -27.82 16.30 -30.03
CA ASN A 224 -27.79 17.72 -30.41
C ASN A 224 -28.31 18.65 -29.28
N LEU A 225 -28.12 18.26 -28.02
CA LEU A 225 -28.58 18.98 -26.83
C LEU A 225 -27.59 20.06 -26.39
N TRP A 226 -26.92 20.74 -27.33
CA TRP A 226 -25.85 21.70 -27.03
C TRP A 226 -26.38 23.07 -26.56
N ASN A 227 -27.35 23.05 -25.66
CA ASN A 227 -27.92 24.23 -25.04
C ASN A 227 -26.99 24.80 -23.97
N TRP A 228 -27.21 26.06 -23.60
CA TRP A 228 -26.44 26.75 -22.58
C TRP A 228 -26.43 26.01 -21.22
N THR A 229 -27.53 25.32 -20.90
CA THR A 229 -27.67 24.49 -19.70
C THR A 229 -26.71 23.30 -19.68
N ALA A 230 -26.49 22.61 -20.80
CA ALA A 230 -25.55 21.49 -20.89
C ALA A 230 -24.11 21.95 -20.68
N LYS A 231 -23.74 23.11 -21.25
CA LYS A 231 -22.43 23.73 -21.04
C LYS A 231 -22.20 24.08 -19.56
N PHE A 232 -23.22 24.65 -18.91
CA PHE A 232 -23.15 25.00 -17.50
C PHE A 232 -23.00 23.75 -16.61
N LEU A 233 -23.70 22.67 -16.93
CA LEU A 233 -23.58 21.40 -16.22
C LEU A 233 -22.16 20.83 -16.29
N ILE A 234 -21.52 20.86 -17.47
CA ILE A 234 -20.12 20.41 -17.64
C ILE A 234 -19.19 21.23 -16.74
N ILE A 235 -19.33 22.56 -16.75
CA ILE A 235 -18.50 23.44 -15.92
C ILE A 235 -18.72 23.16 -14.43
N LEU A 236 -19.96 22.92 -14.01
CA LEU A 236 -20.30 22.63 -12.62
C LEU A 236 -19.75 21.27 -12.18
N ILE A 237 -19.81 20.25 -13.04
CA ILE A 237 -19.20 18.93 -12.78
C ILE A 237 -17.67 19.07 -12.68
N LEU A 238 -17.03 19.81 -13.57
CA LEU A 238 -15.59 20.07 -13.53
C LEU A 238 -15.18 20.85 -12.27
N ALA A 239 -15.96 21.85 -11.86
CA ALA A 239 -15.70 22.63 -10.66
C ALA A 239 -15.88 21.79 -9.38
N ALA A 240 -16.96 21.02 -9.29
CA ALA A 240 -17.20 20.08 -8.19
C ALA A 240 -16.08 19.03 -8.10
N PHE A 241 -15.62 18.53 -9.25
CA PHE A 241 -14.50 17.60 -9.33
C PHE A 241 -13.17 18.22 -8.87
N GLY A 242 -12.86 19.44 -9.32
CA GLY A 242 -11.68 20.18 -8.88
C GLY A 242 -11.68 20.43 -7.37
N TYR A 243 -12.85 20.78 -6.83
CA TYR A 243 -13.03 20.94 -5.38
C TYR A 243 -12.80 19.64 -4.62
N LEU A 244 -13.42 18.53 -5.04
CA LEU A 244 -13.26 17.23 -4.37
C LEU A 244 -11.81 16.75 -4.42
N SER A 245 -11.14 16.92 -5.57
CA SER A 245 -9.73 16.56 -5.74
C SER A 245 -8.82 17.38 -4.81
N LEU A 246 -9.09 18.68 -4.64
CA LEU A 246 -8.36 19.53 -3.69
C LEU A 246 -8.62 19.17 -2.23
N GLU A 247 -9.85 18.78 -1.89
CA GLU A 247 -10.22 18.40 -0.52
C GLU A 247 -9.58 17.06 -0.12
N ILE A 248 -9.61 16.09 -1.03
CA ILE A 248 -8.86 14.83 -0.89
C ILE A 248 -7.37 15.13 -0.74
N GLY A 249 -6.80 15.94 -1.62
CA GLY A 249 -5.39 16.37 -1.52
C GLY A 249 -5.06 16.98 -0.14
N ARG A 250 -5.89 17.89 0.36
CA ARG A 250 -5.69 18.52 1.67
C ARG A 250 -5.78 17.54 2.84
N LYS A 251 -6.69 16.57 2.80
CA LYS A 251 -6.90 15.61 3.89
C LYS A 251 -5.75 14.61 4.02
N TYR A 252 -5.11 14.25 2.91
CA TYR A 252 -4.11 13.18 2.90
C TYR A 252 -2.65 13.67 2.82
N PHE A 253 -2.39 14.91 2.40
CA PHE A 253 -1.03 15.46 2.32
C PHE A 253 -0.65 16.45 3.45
N LYS A 254 -1.52 16.64 4.44
CA LYS A 254 -1.19 17.30 5.72
C LYS A 254 -0.61 16.32 6.73
#